data_AF-A0AAP0IYC2-F1
#
_entry.id   AF-A0AAP0IYC2-F1
#
_cell.length_a   1.000
_cell.length_b   1.000
_cell.length_c   1.000
_cell.angle_alpha   90.00
_cell.angle_beta   90.00
_cell.angle_gamma   90.00
#
_symmetry.space_group_name_H-M   'P 1'
#
loop_
_entity.id
_entity.type
_entity.pdbx_description
1 polymer ?
#
loop_
_entity_poly.entity_id
_entity_poly.type
_entity_poly.pdbx_seq_one_letter_code
_entity_poly.pdbx_strand_id
1 'polypeptide(L)'
;MVKVLKNLFAGSLLAQVARMSRSRNAVLATGLLIFAGAGLSFPFFFVTSKTKPIIDSSKPLPPQATFRGPYVNTGSRDIGPDHRSYPKV
;
A
#
# COMPACT_ATOMS: atom_id res chain seq x y z
N MET A 1 21.40 0.85 -57.48
CA MET A 1 22.06 1.73 -56.48
C MET A 1 21.06 2.48 -55.59
N VAL A 2 20.09 3.20 -56.15
CA VAL A 2 19.13 4.04 -55.38
C VAL A 2 18.29 3.28 -54.33
N LYS A 3 17.86 2.06 -54.64
CA LYS A 3 17.04 1.23 -53.72
C LYS A 3 17.81 0.78 -52.47
N VAL A 4 19.11 0.49 -52.61
CA VAL A 4 19.98 0.10 -51.50
C VAL A 4 20.21 1.28 -50.56
N LEU A 5 20.44 2.47 -51.12
CA LEU A 5 20.64 3.70 -50.34
C LEU A 5 19.38 4.08 -49.53
N LYS A 6 18.20 3.95 -50.15
CA LYS A 6 16.91 4.19 -49.48
C LYS A 6 16.67 3.22 -48.31
N ASN A 7 16.99 1.94 -48.50
CA ASN A 7 16.85 0.94 -47.45
C ASN A 7 17.82 1.17 -46.28
N LEU A 8 19.06 1.62 -46.56
CA LEU A 8 20.03 1.97 -45.52
C LEU A 8 19.55 3.16 -44.68
N PHE A 9 19.04 4.20 -45.33
CA PHE A 9 18.50 5.38 -44.66
C PHE A 9 17.29 5.04 -43.78
N ALA A 10 16.34 4.27 -44.33
CA ALA A 10 15.16 3.81 -43.60
C ALA A 10 15.54 2.95 -42.39
N GLY A 11 16.52 2.04 -42.52
CA GLY A 11 17.02 1.23 -41.41
C GLY A 11 17.62 2.08 -40.27
N SER A 12 18.39 3.12 -40.61
CA SER A 12 18.96 4.04 -39.61
C SER A 12 17.89 4.83 -38.85
N LEU A 13 16.85 5.28 -39.57
CA LEU A 13 15.74 6.05 -39.00
C LEU A 13 14.90 5.18 -38.06
N LEU A 14 14.57 3.96 -38.46
CA LEU A 14 13.84 3.01 -37.61
C LEU A 14 14.63 2.66 -36.35
N ALA A 15 15.95 2.47 -36.46
CA ALA A 15 16.82 2.23 -35.31
C ALA A 15 16.91 3.44 -34.37
N GLN A 16 16.89 4.66 -34.92
CA GLN A 16 16.87 5.91 -34.16
C GLN A 16 15.55 6.06 -33.38
N VAL A 17 14.42 5.82 -34.05
CA VAL A 17 13.07 5.86 -33.45
C VAL A 17 12.92 4.80 -32.36
N ALA A 18 13.41 3.58 -32.60
CA ALA A 18 13.40 2.51 -31.60
C ALA A 18 14.29 2.84 -30.38
N ARG A 19 15.43 3.53 -30.57
CA ARG A 19 16.25 4.02 -29.46
C ARG A 19 15.54 5.10 -28.66
N MET A 20 14.93 6.08 -29.33
CA MET A 20 14.16 7.14 -28.67
C MET A 20 12.95 6.61 -27.89
N SER A 21 12.28 5.56 -28.38
CA SER A 21 11.17 4.94 -27.66
C SER A 21 11.64 4.11 -26.46
N ARG A 22 12.75 3.38 -26.57
CA ARG A 22 13.35 2.62 -25.46
C ARG A 22 13.80 3.54 -24.33
N SER A 23 14.47 4.66 -24.62
CA SER A 23 14.92 5.59 -23.58
C SER A 23 13.74 6.22 -22.85
N ARG A 24 12.70 6.64 -23.57
CA ARG A 24 11.47 7.17 -22.96
C ARG A 24 10.78 6.13 -22.08
N ASN A 25 10.66 4.88 -22.56
CA ASN A 25 10.06 3.80 -21.78
C ASN A 25 10.88 3.47 -20.53
N ALA A 26 12.21 3.56 -20.58
CA ALA A 26 13.05 3.39 -19.41
C ALA A 26 12.78 4.48 -18.37
N VAL A 27 12.72 5.76 -18.78
CA VAL A 27 12.38 6.88 -17.89
C VAL A 27 11.00 6.68 -17.25
N LEU A 28 9.99 6.30 -18.04
CA LEU A 28 8.64 6.04 -17.53
C LEU A 28 8.61 4.86 -16.57
N ALA A 29 9.28 3.74 -16.90
CA ALA A 29 9.34 2.56 -16.05
C ALA A 29 10.02 2.86 -14.71
N THR A 30 11.13 3.60 -14.72
CA THR A 30 11.81 4.03 -13.50
C THR A 30 10.94 4.96 -12.67
N GLY A 31 10.29 5.95 -13.29
CA GLY A 31 9.38 6.85 -12.60
C GLY A 31 8.20 6.10 -11.96
N LEU A 32 7.61 5.15 -12.68
CA LEU A 32 6.50 4.33 -12.19
C LEU A 32 6.93 3.44 -11.03
N LEU A 33 8.11 2.83 -11.10
CA LEU A 33 8.67 2.01 -10.02
C LEU A 33 8.90 2.83 -8.75
N ILE A 34 9.50 4.02 -8.88
CA ILE A 34 9.74 4.90 -7.73
C ILE A 34 8.41 5.36 -7.13
N PHE A 35 7.47 5.81 -7.96
CA PHE A 35 6.16 6.27 -7.52
C PHE A 35 5.38 5.18 -6.78
N ALA A 36 5.29 3.98 -7.37
CA ALA A 36 4.62 2.85 -6.76
C ALA A 36 5.33 2.40 -5.48
N GLY A 37 6.66 2.31 -5.48
CA GLY A 37 7.45 1.94 -4.31
C GLY A 37 7.28 2.92 -3.15
N ALA A 38 7.30 4.23 -3.44
CA ALA A 38 7.06 5.27 -2.43
C ALA A 38 5.62 5.22 -1.90
N GLY A 39 4.62 5.11 -2.78
CA GLY A 39 3.21 5.03 -2.37
C GLY A 39 2.89 3.81 -1.51
N LEU A 40 3.44 2.64 -1.87
CA LEU A 40 3.26 1.40 -1.11
C LEU A 40 4.01 1.40 0.23
N SER A 41 5.20 2.03 0.30
CA SER A 41 5.98 2.10 1.54
C SER A 41 5.53 3.23 2.48
N PHE A 42 4.79 4.22 1.99
CA PHE A 42 4.37 5.39 2.77
C PHE A 42 3.63 5.05 4.07
N PRO A 43 2.62 4.16 4.12
CA PRO A 43 1.91 3.86 5.36
C PRO A 43 2.84 3.30 6.45
N PHE A 44 3.78 2.44 6.05
CA PHE A 44 4.75 1.85 6.97
C PHE A 44 5.72 2.89 7.51
N PHE A 45 6.28 3.73 6.63
CA PHE A 45 7.16 4.83 7.04
C PHE A 45 6.44 5.84 7.95
N PHE A 46 5.20 6.19 7.61
CA PHE A 46 4.41 7.14 8.40
C PHE A 46 4.10 6.61 9.81
N VAL A 47 3.85 5.31 9.95
CA VAL A 47 3.62 4.69 11.26
C VAL A 47 4.92 4.55 12.05
N THR A 48 6.02 4.10 11.43
CA THR A 48 7.29 3.88 12.14
C THR A 48 8.02 5.16 12.50
N SER A 49 7.82 6.25 11.74
CA SER A 49 8.39 7.57 12.07
C SER A 49 7.80 8.20 13.32
N LYS A 50 6.67 7.70 13.85
CA LYS A 50 6.08 8.21 15.09
C LYS A 50 6.76 7.59 16.30
N THR A 51 7.48 8.40 17.06
CA THR A 51 8.16 7.98 18.30
C THR A 51 7.20 7.61 19.44
N LYS A 52 5.94 8.05 19.35
CA LYS A 52 4.90 7.74 20.33
C LYS A 52 3.83 6.84 19.69
N PRO A 53 3.42 5.76 20.38
CA PRO A 53 2.33 4.93 19.89
C PRO A 53 1.06 5.79 19.75
N ILE A 54 0.36 5.60 18.63
CA ILE A 54 -0.87 6.34 18.33
C ILE A 54 -1.94 6.06 19.40
N ILE A 55 -1.88 4.88 20.02
CA ILE A 55 -2.74 4.47 21.12
C ILE A 55 -1.88 4.36 22.37
N ASP A 56 -2.24 5.11 23.40
CA ASP A 56 -1.67 5.00 24.72
C ASP A 56 -2.37 3.89 25.50
N SER A 57 -1.71 2.76 25.71
CA SER A 57 -2.27 1.61 26.43
C SER A 57 -2.52 1.90 27.92
N SER A 58 -1.99 3.00 28.47
CA SER A 58 -2.29 3.43 29.84
C SER A 58 -3.61 4.18 29.97
N LYS A 59 -4.23 4.57 28.84
CA LYS A 59 -5.49 5.31 28.80
C LYS A 59 -6.63 4.45 28.29
N PRO A 60 -7.86 4.66 28.77
CA PRO A 60 -9.03 3.99 28.21
C PRO A 60 -9.15 4.34 26.72
N LEU A 61 -9.51 3.34 25.91
CA LEU A 61 -9.70 3.50 24.48
C LEU A 61 -10.79 4.55 24.20
N PRO A 62 -10.62 5.39 23.15
CA PRO A 62 -11.62 6.38 22.80
C PRO A 62 -12.97 5.70 22.53
N PRO A 63 -14.11 6.36 22.82
CA PRO A 63 -15.42 5.74 22.66
C PRO A 63 -15.65 5.16 21.26
N GLN A 64 -15.05 5.71 20.21
CA GLN A 64 -15.13 5.20 18.84
C GLN A 64 -14.43 3.84 18.64
N ALA A 65 -13.46 3.50 19.49
CA ALA A 65 -12.78 2.20 19.54
C ALA A 65 -13.42 1.24 20.57
N THR A 66 -14.17 1.78 21.54
CA THR A 66 -14.81 1.01 22.62
C THR A 66 -16.29 0.71 22.35
N PHE A 67 -17.00 1.57 21.61
CA PHE A 67 -18.38 1.36 21.17
C PHE A 67 -18.41 0.29 20.09
N ARG A 68 -18.29 -0.95 20.55
CA ARG A 68 -18.89 -2.08 19.86
C ARG A 68 -20.39 -1.82 19.89
N GLY A 69 -21.01 -1.70 18.71
CA GLY A 69 -22.46 -1.74 18.62
C GLY A 69 -23.00 -2.98 19.36
N PRO A 70 -24.30 -3.03 19.69
CA PRO A 70 -24.88 -4.07 20.55
C PRO A 70 -24.52 -5.53 20.20
N TYR A 71 -24.02 -5.79 18.99
CA TYR A 71 -23.61 -7.11 18.51
C TYR A 71 -22.27 -7.14 17.72
N VAL A 72 -21.30 -6.29 18.04
CA VAL A 72 -19.94 -6.42 17.44
C VAL A 72 -19.11 -7.49 18.17
N ASN A 73 -19.48 -8.74 17.88
CA ASN A 73 -18.68 -9.95 17.84
C ASN A 73 -17.64 -10.13 18.97
N THR A 74 -18.12 -10.50 20.16
CA THR A 74 -17.34 -11.33 21.07
C THR A 74 -17.47 -12.76 20.53
N GLY A 75 -16.40 -13.25 19.91
CA GLY A 75 -16.27 -14.64 19.50
C GLY A 75 -15.95 -15.55 20.69
N SER A 76 -16.45 -15.26 21.89
CA SER A 76 -16.34 -16.16 23.04
C SER A 76 -17.71 -16.36 23.66
N ARG A 77 -18.09 -17.63 23.81
CA ARG A 77 -19.24 -18.05 24.62
C ARG A 77 -19.05 -17.77 26.13
N ASP A 78 -17.97 -17.09 26.52
CA ASP A 78 -17.45 -17.05 27.90
C ASP A 78 -17.28 -15.61 28.44
N ILE A 79 -18.09 -14.64 28.00
CA ILE A 79 -18.14 -13.33 28.68
C ILE A 79 -19.57 -13.05 29.12
N GLY A 80 -19.97 -13.76 30.16
CA GLY A 80 -21.11 -13.52 31.01
C GLY A 80 -20.79 -14.07 32.40
N PRO A 81 -21.27 -13.47 33.49
CA PRO A 81 -20.96 -13.95 34.82
C PRO A 81 -21.36 -15.43 34.98
N ASP A 82 -20.40 -16.28 35.38
CA ASP A 82 -20.66 -17.70 35.62
C ASP A 82 -21.80 -17.83 36.64
N HIS A 83 -22.72 -18.78 36.41
CA HIS A 83 -23.83 -19.06 37.32
C HIS A 83 -23.35 -19.45 38.74
N ARG A 84 -22.07 -19.77 38.89
CA ARG A 84 -21.39 -20.09 40.16
C ARG A 84 -20.91 -18.83 40.89
N SER A 85 -20.74 -17.71 40.19
CA SER A 85 -20.20 -16.47 40.75
C SER A 85 -21.29 -15.53 41.28
N TYR A 86 -22.55 -15.70 40.85
CA TYR A 86 -23.67 -14.82 41.22
C TYR A 86 -24.90 -15.65 41.62
N PRO A 87 -25.04 -16.04 42.90
CA PRO A 87 -26.31 -16.56 43.39
C PRO A 87 -27.33 -15.43 43.32
N LYS A 88 -28.41 -15.66 42.56
CA LYS A 88 -29.57 -14.78 42.59
C LYS A 88 -30.25 -14.96 43.95
N VAL A 89 -30.09 -13.96 44.80
CA VAL A 89 -30.90 -13.78 46.01
C VAL A 89 -32.28 -13.30 45.61
#